data_AF-A0A9D0BEG2-F1
#
_entry.id   AF-A0A9D0BEG2-F1
#
_cell.length_a   1.000
_cell.length_b   1.000
_cell.length_c   1.000
_cell.angle_alpha   90.00
_cell.angle_beta   90.00
_cell.angle_gamma   90.00
#
_symmetry.space_group_name_H-M   'P 1'
#
loop_
_entity.id
_entity.type
_entity.pdbx_description
1 polymer ?
#
loop_
_entity_poly.entity_id
_entity_poly.type
_entity_poly.pdbx_seq_one_letter_code
_entity_poly.pdbx_strand_id
1 'polypeptide(L)'
;MPYAWGGAAGRASLRVSPEDFKVTELAVTEPSGQGEHAWLWVRKRDANTEWVARRLAQHAGVPVSAVGYAGLKDRRAVTEQGFSVHLPGREGPDWSALDDDAF
;
A
#
# COMPACT_ATOMS: atom_id res chain seq x y z
N MET A 1 -23.33 15.28 -16.40
CA MET A 1 -22.96 16.09 -15.22
C MET A 1 -22.54 17.48 -15.70
N PRO A 2 -22.89 18.56 -14.98
CA PRO A 2 -22.47 19.92 -15.32
C PRO A 2 -20.99 20.16 -15.01
N TYR A 3 -20.35 21.07 -15.75
CA TYR A 3 -18.95 21.47 -15.52
C TYR A 3 -18.92 22.88 -14.93
N ALA A 4 -18.26 23.05 -13.78
CA ALA A 4 -18.11 24.36 -13.13
C ALA A 4 -17.36 25.40 -13.99
N TRP A 5 -16.49 24.94 -14.90
CA TRP A 5 -15.59 25.78 -15.69
C TRP A 5 -15.71 25.58 -17.21
N GLY A 6 -16.88 25.14 -17.71
CA GLY A 6 -17.12 25.09 -19.15
C GLY A 6 -16.54 23.87 -19.89
N GLY A 7 -16.13 22.82 -19.16
CA GLY A 7 -15.70 21.54 -19.73
C GLY A 7 -14.18 21.40 -19.88
N ALA A 8 -13.75 20.36 -20.59
CA ALA A 8 -12.32 20.10 -20.82
C ALA A 8 -11.76 21.06 -21.87
N ALA A 9 -10.62 21.71 -21.55
CA ALA A 9 -9.92 22.60 -22.47
C ALA A 9 -9.16 21.87 -23.61
N GLY A 10 -9.12 20.54 -23.57
CA GLY A 10 -8.38 19.71 -24.54
C GLY A 10 -8.47 18.22 -24.18
N ARG A 11 -7.58 17.42 -24.77
CA ARG A 11 -7.47 15.97 -24.52
C ARG A 11 -6.05 15.62 -24.10
N ALA A 12 -5.92 14.65 -23.21
CA ALA A 12 -4.65 14.10 -22.77
C ALA A 12 -4.81 12.61 -22.42
N SER A 13 -3.69 11.88 -22.37
CA SER A 13 -3.64 10.53 -21.84
C SER A 13 -3.26 10.58 -20.37
N LEU A 14 -3.95 9.79 -19.54
CA LEU A 14 -3.72 9.70 -18.10
C LEU A 14 -3.36 8.25 -17.74
N ARG A 15 -2.43 8.04 -16.81
CA ARG A 15 -2.00 6.71 -16.34
C ARG A 15 -1.50 5.81 -17.51
N VAL A 16 -0.63 6.35 -18.38
CA VAL A 16 -0.05 5.58 -19.50
C VAL A 16 0.95 4.56 -18.97
N SER A 17 1.76 4.96 -17.99
CA SER A 17 2.60 4.10 -17.16
C SER A 17 2.17 4.18 -15.69
N PRO A 18 2.48 3.17 -14.84
CA PRO A 18 2.26 3.28 -13.39
C PRO A 18 2.89 4.52 -12.76
N GLU A 19 4.03 4.97 -13.30
CA GLU A 19 4.80 6.11 -12.82
C GLU A 19 4.10 7.45 -13.07
N ASP A 20 3.17 7.51 -14.03
CA ASP A 20 2.35 8.71 -14.31
C ASP A 20 1.32 8.97 -13.21
N PHE A 21 1.10 8.02 -12.30
CA PHE A 21 0.13 8.13 -11.23
C PHE A 21 0.72 7.61 -9.92
N LYS A 22 1.16 8.56 -9.10
CA LYS A 22 1.79 8.29 -7.81
C LYS A 22 0.86 8.69 -6.68
N VAL A 23 0.66 7.79 -5.74
CA VAL A 23 -0.16 8.06 -4.55
C VAL A 23 0.63 7.70 -3.30
N THR A 24 0.99 8.70 -2.51
CA THR A 24 1.59 8.51 -1.18
C THR A 24 0.53 8.76 -0.14
N GLU A 25 0.31 7.80 0.75
CA GLU A 25 -0.59 7.95 1.87
C GLU A 25 -0.11 9.04 2.83
N LEU A 26 -1.04 9.85 3.33
CA LEU A 26 -0.77 10.77 4.43
C LEU A 26 -1.15 10.05 5.72
N ALA A 27 -0.14 9.62 6.48
CA ALA A 27 -0.36 8.95 7.76
C ALA A 27 -1.01 9.92 8.75
N VAL A 28 -2.05 9.45 9.45
CA VAL A 28 -2.75 10.24 10.49
C VAL A 28 -1.99 10.20 11.82
N THR A 29 -1.15 9.19 12.03
CA THR A 29 -0.32 9.01 13.21
C THR A 29 0.98 8.31 12.83
N GLU A 30 2.03 8.56 13.61
CA GLU A 30 3.28 7.81 13.52
C GLU A 30 3.20 6.51 14.34
N PRO A 31 3.97 5.47 13.98
CA PRO A 31 4.09 4.28 14.81
C PRO A 31 4.73 4.61 16.15
N SER A 32 4.20 4.04 17.24
CA SER A 32 4.73 4.21 18.60
C SER A 32 6.11 3.56 18.83
N GLY A 33 6.56 2.70 17.90
CA GLY A 33 7.77 1.89 18.04
C GLY A 33 7.64 0.69 19.00
N GLN A 34 6.46 0.49 19.60
CA GLN A 34 6.18 -0.59 20.55
C GLN A 34 4.75 -1.11 20.37
N GLY A 35 4.54 -2.40 20.62
CA GLY A 35 3.22 -3.04 20.59
C GLY A 35 3.26 -4.40 19.91
N GLU A 36 2.07 -4.96 19.69
CA GLU A 36 1.92 -6.29 19.08
C GLU A 36 1.89 -6.26 17.54
N HIS A 37 2.07 -5.08 16.93
CA HIS A 37 2.01 -4.94 15.47
C HIS A 37 3.36 -4.51 14.91
N ALA A 38 3.79 -5.18 13.84
CA ALA A 38 4.79 -4.64 12.94
C ALA A 38 4.11 -3.61 12.01
N TRP A 39 4.63 -2.39 11.99
CA TRP A 39 4.19 -1.35 11.06
C TRP A 39 5.15 -1.28 9.87
N LEU A 40 4.62 -1.43 8.66
CA LEU A 40 5.39 -1.49 7.42
C LEU A 40 4.97 -0.34 6.50
N TRP A 41 5.95 0.43 6.04
CA TRP A 41 5.74 1.39 4.95
C TRP A 41 6.08 0.72 3.63
N VAL A 42 5.08 0.45 2.81
CA VAL A 42 5.26 -0.36 1.59
C VAL A 42 5.02 0.50 0.36
N ARG A 43 6.00 0.49 -0.55
CA ARG A 43 5.83 0.96 -1.94
C ARG A 43 5.44 -0.24 -2.81
N LYS A 44 4.42 -0.06 -3.65
CA LYS A 44 3.97 -1.04 -4.64
C LYS A 44 3.82 -0.42 -6.03
N ARG A 45 3.96 -1.20 -7.09
CA ARG A 45 3.86 -0.89 -8.51
C ARG A 45 3.07 -1.97 -9.26
N ASP A 46 1.98 -1.57 -9.91
CA ASP A 46 1.07 -2.47 -10.64
C ASP A 46 0.47 -3.63 -9.80
N ALA A 47 0.46 -3.48 -8.47
CA ALA A 47 -0.13 -4.46 -7.55
C ALA A 47 -1.39 -3.93 -6.86
N ASN A 48 -2.29 -4.85 -6.48
CA ASN A 48 -3.45 -4.55 -5.65
C ASN A 48 -3.06 -4.52 -4.17
N THR A 49 -3.62 -3.61 -3.37
CA THR A 49 -3.38 -3.54 -1.91
C THR A 49 -3.63 -4.89 -1.21
N GLU A 50 -4.70 -5.60 -1.56
CA GLU A 50 -5.01 -6.92 -0.99
C GLU A 50 -3.98 -8.00 -1.35
N TRP A 51 -3.40 -7.92 -2.55
CA TRP A 51 -2.37 -8.86 -2.96
C TRP A 51 -1.10 -8.67 -2.13
N VAL A 52 -0.70 -7.42 -1.90
CA VAL A 52 0.39 -7.07 -0.98
C VAL A 52 0.09 -7.60 0.42
N ALA A 53 -1.12 -7.36 0.96
CA ALA A 53 -1.50 -7.85 2.28
C ALA A 53 -1.38 -9.39 2.41
N ARG A 54 -1.75 -10.14 1.36
CA ARG A 54 -1.58 -11.61 1.33
C ARG A 54 -0.12 -12.03 1.34
N ARG A 55 0.75 -11.31 0.63
CA ARG A 55 2.20 -11.59 0.62
C ARG A 55 2.83 -11.31 1.99
N LEU A 56 2.47 -10.20 2.62
CA LEU A 56 2.88 -9.88 3.99
C LEU A 56 2.43 -10.96 4.99
N ALA A 57 1.15 -11.36 4.91
CA ALA A 57 0.59 -12.39 5.77
C ALA A 57 1.30 -13.75 5.60
N GLN A 58 1.54 -14.15 4.35
CA GLN A 58 2.25 -15.38 4.01
C GLN A 58 3.67 -15.36 4.58
N HIS A 59 4.40 -14.26 4.41
CA HIS A 59 5.77 -14.11 4.89
C HIS A 59 5.86 -14.19 6.42
N ALA A 60 4.91 -13.58 7.12
CA ALA A 60 4.82 -13.64 8.58
C ALA A 60 4.20 -14.94 9.12
N GLY A 61 3.65 -15.80 8.26
CA GLY A 61 2.95 -17.02 8.69
C GLY A 61 1.71 -16.72 9.54
N VAL A 62 0.98 -15.65 9.21
CA VAL A 62 -0.26 -15.21 9.88
C VAL A 62 -1.45 -15.24 8.91
N PRO A 63 -2.70 -15.32 9.41
CA PRO A 63 -3.86 -15.16 8.54
C PRO A 63 -3.93 -13.74 7.95
N VAL A 64 -4.50 -13.58 6.76
CA VAL A 64 -4.65 -12.26 6.09
C VAL A 64 -5.45 -11.28 6.94
N SER A 65 -6.38 -11.76 7.77
CA SER A 65 -7.14 -10.93 8.72
C SER A 65 -6.27 -10.27 9.80
N ALA A 66 -5.04 -10.74 10.00
CA ALA A 66 -4.06 -10.11 10.88
C ALA A 66 -3.31 -8.94 10.20
N VAL A 67 -3.57 -8.67 8.92
CA VAL A 67 -2.96 -7.58 8.16
C VAL A 67 -3.95 -6.44 7.95
N GLY A 68 -3.65 -5.27 8.52
CA GLY A 68 -4.46 -4.06 8.41
C GLY A 68 -3.88 -3.04 7.42
N TYR A 69 -4.75 -2.22 6.82
CA TYR A 69 -4.41 -1.07 6.00
C TYR A 69 -5.58 -0.07 5.98
N ALA A 70 -5.30 1.22 5.79
CA ALA A 70 -6.31 2.28 5.91
C ALA A 70 -7.26 2.38 4.69
N GLY A 71 -6.85 1.86 3.54
CA GLY A 71 -7.68 1.86 2.34
C GLY A 71 -7.01 1.19 1.15
N LEU A 72 -7.81 0.96 0.11
CA LEU A 72 -7.32 0.43 -1.16
C LEU A 72 -6.58 1.51 -1.93
N LYS A 73 -5.58 1.10 -2.70
CA LYS A 73 -4.86 1.95 -3.64
C LYS A 73 -4.99 1.37 -5.04
N ASP A 74 -4.98 2.26 -6.03
CA ASP A 74 -5.04 1.90 -7.45
C ASP A 74 -4.00 0.83 -7.79
N ARG A 75 -4.39 -0.17 -8.59
CA ARG A 75 -3.46 -1.18 -9.10
C ARG A 75 -2.42 -0.55 -10.02
N ARG A 76 -2.89 0.07 -11.11
CA ARG A 76 -2.06 0.67 -12.18
C ARG A 76 -1.51 2.03 -11.75
N ALA A 77 -0.61 2.00 -10.77
CA ALA A 77 -0.01 3.15 -10.13
C ALA A 77 1.27 2.72 -9.39
N VAL A 78 2.11 3.69 -9.03
CA VAL A 78 3.09 3.53 -7.96
C VAL A 78 2.50 4.11 -6.69
N THR A 79 2.36 3.32 -5.62
CA THR A 79 1.68 3.77 -4.42
C THR A 79 2.43 3.40 -3.16
N GLU A 80 2.46 4.30 -2.20
CA GLU A 80 3.07 4.12 -0.88
C GLU A 80 2.00 4.21 0.19
N GLN A 81 1.95 3.21 1.07
CA GLN A 81 0.97 3.18 2.16
C GLN A 81 1.47 2.39 3.37
N GLY A 82 0.83 2.62 4.51
CA GLY A 82 1.03 1.84 5.72
C GLY A 82 0.29 0.50 5.68
N PHE A 83 0.95 -0.53 6.18
CA PHE A 83 0.36 -1.81 6.56
C PHE A 83 0.71 -2.13 8.01
N SER A 84 -0.21 -2.76 8.74
CA SER A 84 0.06 -3.32 10.07
C SER A 84 -0.06 -4.84 10.01
N VAL A 85 0.86 -5.56 10.65
CA VAL A 85 0.81 -7.03 10.77
C VAL A 85 0.79 -7.39 12.26
N HIS A 86 -0.30 -8.02 12.72
CA HIS A 86 -0.45 -8.43 14.12
C HIS A 86 0.39 -9.68 14.43
N LEU A 87 1.31 -9.54 15.38
CA LEU A 87 2.33 -10.52 15.79
C LEU A 87 2.46 -10.57 17.33
N PRO A 88 1.40 -11.00 18.04
CA PRO A 88 1.40 -10.96 19.50
C PRO A 88 2.47 -11.90 20.08
N GLY A 89 3.37 -11.35 20.90
CA GLY A 89 4.42 -12.10 21.58
C GLY A 89 5.47 -12.74 20.67
N ARG A 90 5.57 -12.28 19.41
CA ARG A 90 6.53 -12.81 18.42
C ARG A 90 7.31 -11.66 17.80
N GLU A 91 8.60 -11.89 17.56
CA GLU A 91 9.34 -11.03 16.65
C GLU A 91 8.85 -11.26 15.21
N GLY A 92 8.86 -10.19 14.41
CA GLY A 92 8.51 -10.29 12.99
C GLY A 92 9.60 -11.01 12.18
N PRO A 93 9.25 -11.56 11.00
CA PRO A 93 10.26 -12.05 10.07
C PRO A 93 11.16 -10.91 9.59
N ASP A 94 12.27 -11.25 8.95
CA ASP A 94 13.05 -10.28 8.18
C ASP A 94 12.23 -9.79 6.98
N TRP A 95 11.75 -8.55 7.06
CA TRP A 95 10.92 -7.94 6.02
C TRP A 95 11.71 -7.52 4.79
N SER A 96 13.02 -7.33 4.90
CA SER A 96 13.87 -6.96 3.75
C SER A 96 13.92 -8.07 2.69
N ALA A 97 13.62 -9.32 3.08
CA ALA A 97 13.45 -10.43 2.16
C ALA A 97 12.24 -10.28 1.20
N LEU A 98 11.40 -9.25 1.39
CA LEU A 98 10.33 -8.88 0.48
C LEU A 98 10.70 -7.68 -0.41
N ASP A 99 11.92 -7.16 -0.38
CA ASP A 99 12.39 -6.10 -1.30
C ASP A 99 12.66 -6.63 -2.72
N ASP A 100 11.78 -7.50 -3.22
CA ASP A 100 11.74 -7.86 -4.63
C ASP A 100 11.11 -6.68 -5.42
N ASP A 101 11.60 -6.41 -6.63
CA ASP A 101 10.98 -5.50 -7.63
C ASP A 101 9.54 -5.92 -8.05
N ALA A 102 8.92 -6.85 -7.32
CA ALA A 102 7.68 -7.54 -7.63
C ALA A 102 6.45 -6.96 -6.91
N PHE A 103 6.61 -5.91 -6.09
CA PHE A 103 5.49 -5.19 -5.47
C PHE A 103 5.10 -3.95 -6.24
#